data_AF-A0A7V9K2P2-F1
#
_entry.id   AF-A0A7V9K2P2-F1
#
_cell.length_a   1.000
_cell.length_b   1.000
_cell.length_c   1.000
_cell.angle_alpha   90.00
_cell.angle_beta   90.00
_cell.angle_gamma   90.00
#
_symmetry.space_group_name_H-M   'P 1'
#
loop_
_entity.id
_entity.type
_entity.pdbx_description
1 polymer ?
#
loop_
_entity_poly.entity_id
_entity_poly.type
_entity_poly.pdbx_seq_one_letter_code
_entity_poly.pdbx_strand_id
1 'polypeptide(L)'
;MGDGLTIPFALSAGLSNVVESNNVIVAAGIIAVVAGAIAMGVGGVSAAKTTQKEYHHNLKQEYDTLEEMDSHEKQEVKNFFGHLGLSETMQVQATEELSRDKKYWEEFIKKYEPSLIRPENGKASRSGITIALSYIIGGIIPLIPYLLFSNISIAFQISVVLTLVCLFVSGWMKSRFTGERSWSAAFRMMLTGATAAAAAYIVARIFMG
;
A
#
# COMPACT_ATOMS: atom_id res chain seq x y z
N MET A 1 -3.23 3.80 -7.35
CA MET A 1 -4.40 3.87 -8.24
C MET A 1 -5.66 3.30 -7.60
N GLY A 2 -5.60 2.16 -6.88
CA GLY A 2 -6.79 1.55 -6.28
C GLY A 2 -7.65 2.49 -5.43
N ASP A 3 -7.05 3.17 -4.47
CA ASP A 3 -7.80 4.09 -3.59
C ASP A 3 -8.37 5.29 -4.37
N GLY A 4 -7.65 5.71 -5.41
CA GLY A 4 -8.08 6.77 -6.33
C GLY A 4 -9.28 6.35 -7.16
N LEU A 5 -9.41 5.08 -7.53
CA LEU A 5 -10.62 4.57 -8.20
C LEU A 5 -11.78 4.42 -7.21
N THR A 6 -11.54 3.82 -6.05
CA THR A 6 -12.60 3.41 -5.13
C THR A 6 -13.28 4.56 -4.42
N ILE A 7 -12.54 5.52 -3.86
CA ILE A 7 -13.13 6.58 -3.02
C ILE A 7 -14.00 7.55 -3.84
N PRO A 8 -13.51 8.14 -4.95
CA PRO A 8 -14.31 9.02 -5.79
C PRO A 8 -15.49 8.30 -6.45
N PHE A 9 -15.33 7.02 -6.81
CA PHE A 9 -16.43 6.19 -7.30
C PHE A 9 -17.52 5.98 -6.25
N ALA A 10 -17.14 5.64 -5.01
CA ALA A 10 -18.11 5.45 -3.93
C ALA A 10 -18.86 6.76 -3.63
N LEU A 11 -18.15 7.90 -3.62
CA LEU A 11 -18.76 9.21 -3.47
C LEU A 11 -19.74 9.53 -4.61
N SER A 12 -19.34 9.33 -5.87
CA SER A 12 -20.22 9.61 -7.01
C SER A 12 -21.44 8.70 -7.03
N ALA A 13 -21.28 7.42 -6.66
CA ALA A 13 -22.37 6.48 -6.53
C ALA A 13 -23.35 6.92 -5.43
N GLY A 14 -22.84 7.34 -4.27
CA GLY A 14 -23.63 7.89 -3.17
C GLY A 14 -24.48 9.08 -3.60
N LEU A 15 -23.87 10.07 -4.23
CA LEU A 15 -24.56 11.30 -4.61
C LEU A 15 -25.55 11.09 -5.77
N SER A 16 -25.30 10.13 -6.67
CA SER A 16 -26.12 9.93 -7.88
C SER A 16 -27.59 9.61 -7.64
N ASN A 17 -27.96 9.18 -6.43
CA ASN A 17 -29.36 8.91 -6.06
C ASN A 17 -30.03 10.03 -5.25
N VAL A 18 -29.24 11.00 -4.77
CA VAL A 18 -29.70 12.10 -3.90
C VAL A 18 -29.77 13.43 -4.64
N VAL A 19 -28.83 13.68 -5.55
CA VAL A 19 -28.70 14.99 -6.19
C VAL A 19 -29.27 14.98 -7.61
N GLU A 20 -29.85 16.11 -8.01
CA GLU A 20 -30.46 16.29 -9.33
C GLU A 20 -29.50 16.92 -10.36
N SER A 21 -28.25 17.21 -9.98
CA SER A 21 -27.28 17.89 -10.84
C SER A 21 -25.94 17.17 -10.90
N ASN A 22 -25.52 16.81 -12.12
CA ASN A 22 -24.17 16.28 -12.39
C ASN A 22 -23.06 17.21 -11.90
N ASN A 23 -23.27 18.53 -11.97
CA ASN A 23 -22.26 19.50 -11.55
C ASN A 23 -21.93 19.36 -10.06
N VAL A 24 -22.91 19.00 -9.23
CA VAL A 24 -22.69 18.75 -7.79
C VAL A 24 -21.84 17.49 -7.59
N ILE A 25 -22.14 16.40 -8.33
CA ILE A 25 -21.38 15.15 -8.28
C ILE A 25 -19.93 15.37 -8.71
N VAL A 26 -19.73 16.07 -9.83
CA VAL A 26 -18.41 16.37 -10.38
C VAL A 26 -17.62 17.27 -9.43
N ALA A 27 -18.22 18.34 -8.91
CA ALA A 27 -17.54 19.26 -7.99
C ALA A 27 -17.11 18.54 -6.70
N ALA A 28 -18.02 17.78 -6.08
CA ALA A 28 -17.72 16.99 -4.89
C ALA A 28 -16.64 15.94 -5.18
N GLY A 29 -16.73 15.27 -6.33
CA GLY A 29 -15.74 14.32 -6.81
C GLY A 29 -14.35 14.94 -6.96
N ILE A 30 -14.22 16.07 -7.65
CA ILE A 30 -12.93 16.75 -7.84
C ILE A 30 -12.33 17.19 -6.51
N ILE A 31 -13.14 17.74 -5.60
CA ILE A 31 -12.70 18.12 -4.25
C ILE A 31 -12.13 16.90 -3.51
N ALA A 32 -12.86 15.78 -3.53
CA ALA A 32 -12.42 14.54 -2.89
C ALA A 32 -11.14 13.99 -3.54
N VAL A 33 -11.01 14.08 -4.86
CA VAL A 33 -9.81 13.66 -5.58
C VAL A 33 -8.59 14.48 -5.17
N VAL A 34 -8.71 15.81 -5.13
CA VAL A 34 -7.61 16.70 -4.74
C VAL A 34 -7.23 16.48 -3.28
N ALA A 35 -8.20 16.44 -2.37
CA ALA A 35 -7.96 16.21 -0.95
C ALA A 35 -7.29 14.84 -0.70
N GLY A 36 -7.82 13.79 -1.33
CA GLY A 36 -7.28 12.43 -1.22
C GLY A 36 -5.88 12.30 -1.80
N ALA A 37 -5.59 12.95 -2.94
CA ALA A 37 -4.27 12.94 -3.54
C ALA A 37 -3.21 13.60 -2.64
N ILE A 38 -3.54 14.73 -2.01
CA ILE A 38 -2.65 15.41 -1.06
C ILE A 38 -2.42 14.52 0.16
N ALA A 39 -3.48 14.00 0.77
CA ALA A 39 -3.40 13.15 1.95
C ALA A 39 -2.56 11.90 1.71
N MET A 40 -2.83 11.19 0.62
CA MET A 40 -2.08 9.98 0.22
C MET A 40 -0.63 10.29 -0.16
N GLY A 41 -0.39 11.41 -0.86
CA GLY A 41 0.95 11.84 -1.24
C GLY A 41 1.82 12.15 -0.02
N VAL A 42 1.30 12.95 0.92
CA VAL A 42 1.97 13.25 2.19
C VAL A 42 2.16 11.99 3.03
N GLY A 43 1.15 11.13 3.11
CA GLY A 43 1.23 9.83 3.80
C GLY A 43 2.35 8.95 3.25
N GLY A 44 2.50 8.88 1.93
CA GLY A 44 3.58 8.13 1.27
C GLY A 44 4.97 8.68 1.58
N VAL A 45 5.14 10.01 1.60
CA VAL A 45 6.42 10.63 2.00
C VAL A 45 6.72 10.35 3.47
N SER A 46 5.73 10.48 4.34
CA SER A 46 5.88 10.24 5.77
C SER A 46 6.24 8.80 6.06
N ALA A 47 5.56 7.83 5.44
CA ALA A 47 5.86 6.41 5.57
C ALA A 47 7.32 6.12 5.15
N ALA A 48 7.75 6.62 3.99
CA ALA A 48 9.12 6.44 3.52
C ALA A 48 10.17 7.08 4.46
N LYS A 49 9.87 8.26 5.03
CA LYS A 49 10.74 8.90 6.03
C LYS A 49 10.79 8.11 7.34
N THR A 50 9.66 7.53 7.77
CA THR A 50 9.61 6.68 8.97
C THR A 50 10.49 5.46 8.80
N THR A 51 10.36 4.73 7.68
CA THR A 51 11.23 3.59 7.38
C THR A 51 12.71 3.97 7.35
N GLN A 52 13.05 5.16 6.83
CA GLN A 52 14.43 5.65 6.86
C GLN A 52 14.92 5.94 8.29
N LYS A 53 14.07 6.52 9.14
CA LYS A 53 14.42 6.77 10.55
C LYS A 53 14.58 5.47 11.33
N GLU A 54 13.67 4.51 11.14
CA GLU A 54 13.74 3.17 11.72
C GLU A 54 15.05 2.50 11.34
N TYR A 55 15.41 2.53 10.06
CA TYR A 55 16.69 2.01 9.58
C TYR A 55 17.90 2.63 10.29
N HIS A 56 17.94 3.97 10.42
CA HIS A 56 19.05 4.64 11.10
C HIS A 56 19.08 4.39 12.62
N HIS A 57 17.91 4.22 13.23
CA HIS A 57 17.79 3.88 14.65
C HIS A 57 18.32 2.47 14.91
N ASN A 58 17.84 1.49 14.13
CA ASN A 58 18.23 0.09 14.25
C ASN A 58 19.72 -0.09 13.93
N LEU A 59 20.23 0.59 12.90
CA LEU A 59 21.67 0.62 12.60
C LEU A 59 22.51 1.01 13.82
N LYS A 60 22.11 2.08 14.53
CA LYS A 60 22.88 2.57 15.67
C LYS A 60 22.84 1.56 16.83
N GLN A 61 21.66 1.05 17.13
CA GLN A 61 21.48 0.05 18.18
C GLN A 61 22.32 -1.21 17.89
N GLU A 62 22.33 -1.67 16.64
CA GLU A 62 23.09 -2.85 16.24
C GLU A 62 24.60 -2.67 16.39
N TYR A 63 25.14 -1.46 16.12
CA TYR A 63 26.57 -1.20 16.37
C TYR A 63 26.93 -1.39 17.84
N ASP A 64 26.06 -0.95 18.75
CA ASP A 64 26.28 -1.10 20.19
C ASP A 64 26.18 -2.58 20.62
N THR A 65 25.22 -3.35 20.07
CA THR A 65 25.04 -4.78 20.38
C THR A 65 26.16 -5.66 19.81
N LEU A 66 26.63 -5.38 18.59
CA LEU A 66 27.75 -6.06 17.94
C LEU A 66 29.08 -5.87 18.68
N GLU A 67 29.24 -4.76 19.40
CA GLU A 67 30.42 -4.54 20.23
C GLU A 67 30.45 -5.45 21.46
N GLU A 68 29.28 -5.74 22.05
CA GLU A 68 29.13 -6.50 23.28
C GLU A 68 28.96 -8.02 23.06
N MET A 69 28.73 -8.47 21.81
CA MET A 69 28.49 -9.87 21.46
C MET A 69 27.42 -10.53 22.35
N ASP A 70 26.25 -9.89 22.39
CA ASP A 70 25.17 -10.26 23.31
C ASP A 70 24.75 -11.73 23.15
N SER A 71 24.52 -12.38 24.29
CA SER A 71 23.95 -13.72 24.39
C SER A 71 22.61 -13.87 23.65
N HIS A 72 21.81 -12.81 23.57
CA HIS A 72 20.56 -12.78 22.82
C HIS A 72 20.79 -12.95 21.31
N GLU A 73 21.78 -12.24 20.76
CA GLU A 73 22.09 -12.25 19.34
C GLU A 73 22.65 -13.61 18.89
N LYS A 74 23.45 -14.26 19.74
CA LYS A 74 23.85 -15.66 19.54
C LYS A 74 22.65 -16.61 19.48
N GLN A 75 21.62 -16.37 20.27
CA GLN A 75 20.41 -17.18 20.22
C GLN A 75 19.62 -16.97 18.93
N GLU A 76 19.56 -15.75 18.40
CA GLU A 76 18.93 -15.46 17.10
C GLU A 76 19.67 -16.11 15.94
N VAL A 77 21.01 -16.05 15.91
CA VAL A 77 21.82 -16.75 14.90
C VAL A 77 21.66 -18.27 14.99
N LYS A 78 21.60 -18.84 16.21
CA LYS A 78 21.27 -20.26 16.41
C LYS A 78 19.91 -20.61 15.81
N ASN A 79 18.89 -19.79 16.07
CA ASN A 79 17.55 -19.97 15.52
C ASN A 79 17.54 -19.85 13.99
N PHE A 80 18.30 -18.90 13.41
CA PHE A 80 18.46 -18.78 11.96
C PHE A 80 18.99 -20.08 11.34
N PHE A 81 20.05 -20.67 11.91
CA PHE A 81 20.55 -21.96 11.45
C PHE A 81 19.51 -23.08 11.61
N GLY A 82 18.67 -23.03 12.65
CA GLY A 82 17.55 -23.94 12.80
C GLY A 82 16.52 -23.86 11.67
N HIS A 83 16.20 -22.65 11.20
CA HIS A 83 15.31 -22.46 10.04
C HIS A 83 15.91 -22.97 8.73
N LEU A 84 17.24 -23.05 8.63
CA LEU A 84 17.94 -23.69 7.52
C LEU A 84 17.96 -25.23 7.61
N GLY A 85 17.41 -25.81 8.69
CA GLY A 85 17.32 -27.25 8.89
C GLY A 85 18.57 -27.88 9.52
N LEU A 86 19.48 -27.09 10.11
CA LEU A 86 20.63 -27.63 10.83
C LEU A 86 20.18 -28.33 12.12
N SER A 87 20.82 -29.43 12.50
CA SER A 87 20.61 -30.07 13.80
C SER A 87 20.99 -29.12 14.93
N GLU A 88 20.38 -29.27 16.11
CA GLU A 88 20.66 -28.39 17.25
C GLU A 88 22.17 -28.33 17.59
N THR A 89 22.85 -29.48 17.53
CA THR A 89 24.30 -29.57 17.72
C THR A 89 25.07 -28.72 16.72
N MET A 90 24.66 -28.73 15.45
CA MET A 90 25.30 -27.96 14.39
C MET A 90 24.97 -26.47 14.47
N GLN A 91 23.76 -26.10 14.93
CA GLN A 91 23.40 -24.69 15.17
C GLN A 91 24.31 -24.05 16.23
N VAL A 92 24.55 -24.76 17.34
CA VAL A 92 25.44 -24.28 18.42
C VAL A 92 26.87 -24.15 17.89
N GLN A 93 27.40 -25.21 17.27
CA GLN A 93 28.76 -25.20 16.73
C GLN A 93 28.97 -24.12 15.66
N ALA A 94 28.04 -23.98 14.71
CA ALA A 94 28.13 -22.99 13.66
C ALA A 94 28.09 -21.55 14.21
N THR A 95 27.24 -21.30 15.21
CA THR A 95 27.15 -20.00 15.88
C THR A 95 28.43 -19.68 16.65
N GLU A 96 28.96 -20.64 17.41
CA GLU A 96 30.21 -20.45 18.15
C GLU A 96 31.39 -20.18 17.22
N GLU A 97 31.56 -20.99 16.17
CA GLU A 97 32.62 -20.83 15.17
C GLU A 97 32.51 -19.48 14.45
N LEU A 98 31.30 -19.09 14.03
CA LEU A 98 31.06 -17.78 13.40
C LEU A 98 31.39 -16.63 14.34
N SER A 99 31.07 -16.76 15.64
CA SER A 99 31.30 -15.72 16.64
C SER A 99 32.78 -15.55 17.05
N ARG A 100 33.68 -16.45 16.66
CA ARG A 100 35.11 -16.35 17.04
C ARG A 100 35.82 -15.17 16.42
N ASP A 101 35.43 -14.78 15.22
CA ASP A 101 35.99 -13.64 14.51
C ASP A 101 34.92 -12.54 14.43
N LYS A 102 35.14 -11.46 15.19
CA LYS A 102 34.23 -10.33 15.25
C LYS A 102 33.91 -9.77 13.87
N LYS A 103 34.86 -9.80 12.93
CA LYS A 103 34.63 -9.31 11.57
C LYS A 103 33.59 -10.16 10.83
N TYR A 104 33.72 -11.48 10.88
CA TYR A 104 32.76 -12.38 10.21
C TYR A 104 31.41 -12.40 10.92
N TRP A 105 31.39 -12.27 12.25
CA TRP A 105 30.17 -12.07 13.02
C TRP A 105 29.40 -10.83 12.55
N GLU A 106 30.05 -9.67 12.53
CA GLU A 106 29.45 -8.42 12.07
C GLU A 106 28.98 -8.48 10.61
N GLU A 107 29.78 -9.08 9.72
CA GLU A 107 29.40 -9.24 8.30
C GLU A 107 28.17 -10.14 8.15
N PHE A 108 28.06 -11.19 8.96
CA PHE A 108 26.91 -12.07 8.96
C PHE A 108 25.66 -11.34 9.44
N ILE A 109 25.71 -10.70 10.61
CA ILE A 109 24.58 -9.96 11.17
C ILE A 109 24.13 -8.87 10.20
N LYS A 110 25.04 -8.00 9.71
CA LYS A 110 24.70 -6.95 8.72
C LYS A 110 24.03 -7.47 7.45
N LYS A 111 24.33 -8.72 7.06
CA LYS A 111 23.79 -9.32 5.85
C LYS A 111 22.43 -9.98 6.06
N TYR A 112 22.20 -10.56 7.23
CA TYR A 112 21.02 -11.39 7.50
C TYR A 112 20.02 -10.73 8.46
N GLU A 113 20.37 -9.61 9.08
CA GLU A 113 19.51 -8.85 9.97
C GLU A 113 18.50 -8.02 9.15
N PRO A 114 17.19 -8.34 9.21
CA PRO A 114 16.18 -7.67 8.39
C PRO A 114 16.06 -6.18 8.70
N SER A 115 16.34 -5.78 9.94
CA SER A 115 16.27 -4.38 10.37
C SER A 115 17.36 -3.50 9.74
N LEU A 116 18.41 -4.10 9.17
CA LEU A 116 19.52 -3.44 8.48
C LEU A 116 19.38 -3.43 6.95
N ILE A 117 18.23 -3.85 6.40
CA ILE A 117 17.96 -3.73 4.97
C ILE A 117 17.85 -2.23 4.62
N ARG A 118 18.86 -1.73 3.92
CA ARG A 118 18.94 -0.31 3.56
C ARG A 118 17.74 0.10 2.68
N PRO A 119 16.90 1.05 3.12
CA PRO A 119 15.86 1.59 2.26
C PRO A 119 16.50 2.33 1.08
N GLU A 120 15.90 2.25 -0.11
CA GLU A 120 16.40 2.98 -1.28
C GLU A 120 16.38 4.49 -1.03
N ASN A 121 17.57 5.09 -0.95
CA ASN A 121 17.73 6.52 -0.72
C ASN A 121 17.13 7.36 -1.88
N GLY A 122 16.50 8.49 -1.53
CA GLY A 122 16.10 9.53 -2.50
C GLY A 122 14.74 9.33 -3.18
N LYS A 123 13.99 8.26 -2.87
CA LYS A 123 12.67 7.99 -3.48
C LYS A 123 11.48 8.42 -2.63
N ALA A 124 11.64 8.87 -1.38
CA ALA A 124 10.51 9.23 -0.51
C ALA A 124 9.58 10.29 -1.15
N SER A 125 10.13 11.41 -1.61
CA SER A 125 9.35 12.47 -2.27
C SER A 125 8.82 12.06 -3.64
N ARG A 126 9.60 11.29 -4.42
CA ARG A 126 9.16 10.75 -5.72
C ARG A 126 8.02 9.74 -5.55
N SER A 127 8.04 8.95 -4.49
CA SER A 127 7.00 7.98 -4.12
C SER A 127 5.70 8.71 -3.80
N GLY A 128 5.76 9.76 -2.95
CA GLY A 128 4.60 10.58 -2.64
C GLY A 128 3.94 11.23 -3.87
N ILE A 129 4.75 11.82 -4.76
CA ILE A 129 4.25 12.41 -6.02
C ILE A 129 3.60 11.34 -6.91
N THR A 130 4.24 10.18 -7.06
CA THR A 130 3.71 9.08 -7.88
C THR A 130 2.39 8.55 -7.33
N ILE A 131 2.27 8.43 -6.00
CA ILE A 131 1.04 8.04 -5.31
C ILE A 131 -0.06 9.07 -5.56
N ALA A 132 0.24 10.37 -5.38
CA ALA A 132 -0.72 11.45 -5.58
C ALA A 132 -1.23 11.51 -7.03
N LEU A 133 -0.33 11.47 -8.02
CA LEU A 133 -0.70 11.45 -9.44
C LEU A 133 -1.54 10.21 -9.79
N SER A 134 -1.14 9.04 -9.30
CA SER A 134 -1.90 7.80 -9.47
C SER A 134 -3.29 7.87 -8.85
N TYR A 135 -3.44 8.61 -7.75
CA TYR A 135 -4.74 8.84 -7.10
C TYR A 135 -5.61 9.78 -7.95
N ILE A 136 -5.05 10.89 -8.44
CA ILE A 136 -5.74 11.83 -9.32
C ILE A 136 -6.26 11.14 -10.59
N ILE A 137 -5.38 10.41 -11.28
CA ILE A 137 -5.74 9.70 -12.51
C ILE A 137 -6.84 8.67 -12.21
N GLY A 138 -6.70 7.89 -11.14
CA GLY A 138 -7.73 6.94 -10.72
C GLY A 138 -9.07 7.61 -10.41
N GLY A 139 -9.04 8.78 -9.78
CA GLY A 139 -10.24 9.47 -9.30
C GLY A 139 -11.01 10.25 -10.34
N ILE A 140 -10.36 10.63 -11.44
CA ILE A 140 -11.04 11.28 -12.56
C ILE A 140 -11.88 10.26 -13.34
N ILE A 141 -11.42 9.01 -13.47
CA ILE A 141 -12.10 7.95 -14.24
C ILE A 141 -13.59 7.80 -13.89
N PRO A 142 -14.00 7.62 -12.62
CA PRO A 142 -15.42 7.50 -12.27
C PRO A 142 -16.24 8.78 -12.54
N LEU A 143 -15.60 9.94 -12.66
CA LEU A 143 -16.25 11.22 -12.91
C LEU A 143 -16.46 11.52 -14.40
N ILE A 144 -15.69 10.87 -15.30
CA ILE A 144 -15.78 11.09 -16.75
C ILE A 144 -17.22 10.97 -17.29
N PRO A 145 -18.00 9.95 -16.93
CA PRO A 145 -19.37 9.83 -17.46
C PRO A 145 -20.28 10.99 -17.05
N TYR A 146 -20.10 11.53 -15.84
CA TYR A 146 -20.89 12.68 -15.35
C TYR A 146 -20.54 13.99 -16.08
N LEU A 147 -19.34 14.08 -16.68
CA LEU A 147 -18.95 15.21 -17.53
C LEU A 147 -19.52 15.11 -18.95
N LEU A 148 -19.72 13.89 -19.45
CA LEU A 148 -20.10 13.64 -20.86
C LEU A 148 -21.62 13.50 -21.07
N PHE A 149 -22.34 12.96 -20.07
CA PHE A 149 -23.76 12.66 -20.20
C PHE A 149 -24.58 13.55 -19.27
N SER A 150 -25.59 14.25 -19.80
CA SER A 150 -26.48 15.11 -18.99
C SER A 150 -27.46 14.33 -18.10
N ASN A 151 -27.77 13.07 -18.44
CA ASN A 151 -28.66 12.24 -17.64
C ASN A 151 -27.85 11.50 -16.54
N ILE A 152 -28.16 11.80 -15.28
CA ILE A 152 -27.48 11.25 -14.10
C ILE A 152 -27.56 9.71 -14.07
N SER A 153 -28.71 9.12 -14.38
CA SER A 153 -28.88 7.67 -14.34
C SER A 153 -28.01 6.97 -15.38
N ILE A 154 -27.93 7.53 -16.60
CA ILE A 154 -27.06 7.00 -17.66
C ILE A 154 -25.58 7.19 -17.27
N ALA A 155 -25.21 8.37 -16.79
CA ALA A 155 -23.85 8.65 -16.32
C ALA A 155 -23.41 7.69 -15.20
N PHE A 156 -24.29 7.44 -14.23
CA PHE A 156 -24.04 6.52 -13.13
C PHE A 156 -23.82 5.09 -13.62
N GLN A 157 -24.69 4.56 -14.48
CA GLN A 157 -24.54 3.19 -15.00
C GLN A 157 -23.22 3.01 -15.75
N ILE A 158 -22.84 3.97 -16.58
CA ILE A 158 -21.56 3.95 -17.30
C ILE A 158 -20.39 4.06 -16.33
N SER A 159 -20.48 4.92 -15.31
CA SER A 159 -19.45 5.09 -14.27
C SER A 159 -19.21 3.81 -13.47
N VAL A 160 -20.29 3.10 -13.11
CA VAL A 160 -20.19 1.79 -12.43
C VAL A 160 -19.44 0.79 -13.28
N VAL A 161 -19.86 0.58 -14.54
CA VAL A 161 -19.21 -0.40 -15.42
C VAL A 161 -17.75 -0.02 -15.66
N LEU A 162 -17.48 1.24 -15.99
CA LEU A 162 -16.14 1.74 -16.27
C LEU A 162 -15.21 1.55 -15.07
N THR A 163 -15.65 1.93 -13.88
CA THR A 163 -14.82 1.86 -12.67
C THR A 163 -14.57 0.41 -12.25
N LEU A 164 -15.59 -0.46 -12.31
CA LEU A 164 -15.40 -1.88 -11.99
C LEU A 164 -14.41 -2.57 -12.93
N VAL A 165 -14.45 -2.25 -14.22
CA VAL A 165 -13.46 -2.73 -15.20
C VAL A 165 -12.07 -2.20 -14.85
N CYS A 166 -11.93 -0.91 -14.54
CA CYS A 166 -10.64 -0.32 -14.15
C CYS A 166 -10.08 -0.92 -12.85
N LEU A 167 -10.94 -1.21 -11.86
CA LEU A 167 -10.54 -1.88 -10.62
C LEU A 167 -10.08 -3.31 -10.87
N PHE A 168 -10.81 -4.04 -11.71
CA PHE A 168 -10.44 -5.40 -12.11
C PHE A 168 -9.06 -5.40 -12.81
N VAL A 169 -8.87 -4.53 -13.80
CA VAL A 169 -7.60 -4.40 -14.53
C VAL A 169 -6.47 -3.99 -13.59
N SER A 170 -6.70 -3.02 -12.70
CA SER A 170 -5.72 -2.58 -11.70
C SER A 170 -5.31 -3.71 -10.76
N GLY A 171 -6.27 -4.52 -10.29
CA GLY A 171 -6.00 -5.66 -9.42
C GLY A 171 -5.26 -6.79 -10.14
N TRP A 172 -5.61 -7.04 -11.40
CA TRP A 172 -4.91 -7.99 -12.26
C TRP A 172 -3.46 -7.55 -12.52
N MET A 173 -3.23 -6.28 -12.87
CA MET A 173 -1.88 -5.74 -13.04
C MET A 173 -1.06 -5.84 -11.76
N LYS A 174 -1.63 -5.43 -10.62
CA LYS A 174 -0.94 -5.51 -9.31
C LYS A 174 -0.47 -6.93 -9.01
N SER A 175 -1.33 -7.92 -9.26
CA SER A 175 -1.03 -9.33 -8.98
C SER A 175 0.11 -9.91 -9.81
N ARG A 176 0.28 -9.43 -11.06
CA ARG A 176 1.38 -9.83 -11.95
C ARG A 176 2.74 -9.41 -11.40
N PHE A 177 2.80 -8.27 -10.71
CA PHE A 177 4.03 -7.79 -10.08
C PHE A 177 4.30 -8.44 -8.72
N THR A 178 3.28 -8.88 -8.00
CA THR A 178 3.42 -9.46 -6.66
C THR A 178 3.48 -11.00 -6.63
N GLY A 179 3.32 -11.66 -7.77
CA GLY A 179 3.35 -13.13 -7.86
C GLY A 179 2.10 -13.83 -7.31
N GLU A 180 1.03 -13.08 -7.01
CA GLU A 180 -0.25 -13.63 -6.56
C GLU A 180 -1.07 -14.23 -7.72
N ARG A 181 -2.00 -15.15 -7.41
CA ARG A 181 -2.98 -15.68 -8.39
C ARG A 181 -3.79 -14.52 -9.00
N SER A 182 -3.57 -14.27 -10.28
CA SER A 182 -3.91 -12.96 -10.85
C SER A 182 -5.39 -12.61 -10.90
N TRP A 183 -6.25 -13.63 -11.06
CA TRP A 183 -7.70 -13.44 -11.09
C TRP A 183 -8.28 -13.16 -9.71
N SER A 184 -7.78 -13.79 -8.65
CA SER A 184 -8.29 -13.60 -7.29
C SER A 184 -8.03 -12.17 -6.78
N ALA A 185 -6.86 -11.61 -7.08
CA ALA A 185 -6.54 -10.22 -6.73
C ALA A 185 -7.43 -9.22 -7.50
N ALA A 186 -7.66 -9.45 -8.79
CA ALA A 186 -8.56 -8.63 -9.61
C ALA A 186 -9.99 -8.60 -9.05
N PHE A 187 -10.57 -9.77 -8.77
CA PHE A 187 -11.91 -9.87 -8.19
C PHE A 187 -11.99 -9.27 -6.79
N ARG A 188 -10.99 -9.49 -5.92
CA ARG A 188 -10.96 -8.88 -4.58
C ARG A 188 -11.00 -7.36 -4.66
N MET A 189 -10.23 -6.76 -5.57
CA MET A 189 -10.16 -5.32 -5.76
C MET A 189 -11.47 -4.74 -6.35
N MET A 190 -12.04 -5.41 -7.34
CA MET A 190 -13.35 -5.03 -7.90
C MET A 190 -14.46 -5.12 -6.84
N LEU A 191 -14.47 -6.19 -6.03
CA LEU A 191 -15.48 -6.41 -5.00
C LEU A 191 -15.36 -5.39 -3.86
N THR A 192 -14.14 -5.03 -3.45
CA THR A 192 -13.94 -3.96 -2.45
C THR A 192 -14.48 -2.62 -2.95
N GLY A 193 -14.25 -2.28 -4.22
CA GLY A 193 -14.83 -1.06 -4.81
C GLY A 193 -16.35 -1.10 -4.91
N ALA A 194 -16.93 -2.23 -5.35
CA ALA A 194 -18.37 -2.42 -5.41
C ALA A 194 -19.03 -2.30 -4.03
N THR A 195 -18.44 -2.92 -3.00
CA THR A 195 -18.94 -2.85 -1.62
C THR A 195 -18.85 -1.44 -1.07
N ALA A 196 -17.75 -0.71 -1.31
CA ALA A 196 -17.60 0.67 -0.89
C ALA A 196 -18.67 1.58 -1.52
N ALA A 197 -18.91 1.42 -2.83
CA ALA A 197 -19.94 2.18 -3.54
C ALA A 197 -21.36 1.82 -3.08
N ALA A 198 -21.65 0.54 -2.86
CA ALA A 198 -22.94 0.11 -2.32
C ALA A 198 -23.18 0.68 -0.92
N ALA A 199 -22.17 0.67 -0.05
CA ALA A 199 -22.26 1.27 1.28
C ALA A 199 -22.53 2.78 1.20
N ALA A 200 -21.79 3.50 0.36
CA ALA A 200 -22.01 4.94 0.17
C ALA A 200 -23.39 5.25 -0.41
N TYR A 201 -23.87 4.46 -1.37
CA TYR A 201 -25.21 4.55 -1.95
C TYR A 201 -26.30 4.39 -0.88
N ILE A 202 -26.17 3.38 -0.02
CA ILE A 202 -27.13 3.10 1.05
C ILE A 202 -27.12 4.23 2.09
N VAL A 203 -25.93 4.65 2.54
CA VAL A 203 -25.80 5.73 3.53
C VAL A 203 -26.39 7.03 3.00
N ALA A 204 -26.06 7.43 1.77
CA ALA A 204 -26.60 8.65 1.16
C ALA A 204 -28.14 8.60 1.09
N ARG A 205 -28.69 7.45 0.69
CA ARG A 205 -30.14 7.26 0.64
C ARG A 205 -30.82 7.34 2.02
N ILE A 206 -30.17 6.86 3.08
CA ILE A 206 -30.75 6.88 4.44
C ILE A 206 -30.72 8.29 5.04
N PHE A 207 -29.63 9.03 4.85
CA PHE A 207 -29.42 10.31 5.54
C PHE A 207 -29.83 11.53 4.73
N MET A 208 -29.93 11.40 3.41
CA MET A 208 -30.19 12.53 2.50
C MET A 208 -31.34 12.29 1.53
N GLY A 209 -31.95 11.09 1.54
CA GLY A 209 -33.07 10.71 0.68
C GLY A 209 -34.42 10.76 1.36
#